data_AF-A0A537LM96-F1
#
_entry.id   AF-A0A537LM96-F1
#
_cell.length_a   1.000
_cell.length_b   1.000
_cell.length_c   1.000
_cell.angle_alpha   90.00
_cell.angle_beta   90.00
_cell.angle_gamma   90.00
#
_symmetry.space_group_name_H-M   'P 1'
#
loop_
_entity.id
_entity.type
_entity.pdbx_description
1 polymer ?
#
loop_
_entity_poly.entity_id
_entity_poly.type
_entity_poly.pdbx_seq_one_letter_code
_entity_poly.pdbx_strand_id
1 'polypeptide(L)' 'MSDGSLTYRASGVDRAAVAAALDAVHERIRGTFTTQVLGDVGHFAGLFRLGGFRDPVLVSSI' A
#
# COMPACT_ATOMS: atom_id res chain seq x y z
N MET A 1 21.96 24.12 -22.50
CA MET A 1 21.74 23.39 -21.23
C MET A 1 20.25 23.12 -21.17
N SER A 2 19.82 21.87 -21.32
CA SER A 2 18.40 21.53 -21.43
C SER A 2 17.70 21.93 -20.14
N ASP A 3 16.73 22.85 -20.30
CA ASP A 3 15.79 23.24 -19.26
C ASP A 3 14.81 22.08 -19.08
N GLY A 4 15.24 21.05 -18.36
CA GLY A 4 14.42 19.89 -18.03
C GLY A 4 13.28 20.38 -17.16
N SER A 5 12.08 20.43 -17.73
CA SER A 5 10.89 20.92 -17.02
C SER A 5 10.76 20.21 -15.66
N LEU A 6 10.70 21.02 -14.60
CA LEU A 6 10.59 20.52 -13.23
C LEU A 6 9.22 19.84 -13.06
N THR A 7 9.19 18.53 -13.24
CA THR A 7 7.98 17.72 -13.12
C THR A 7 8.15 16.68 -12.02
N TYR A 8 7.05 16.31 -11.38
CA TYR A 8 7.02 15.25 -10.38
C TYR A 8 7.47 13.89 -10.95
N ARG A 9 7.25 13.68 -12.25
CA ARG A 9 7.77 12.54 -12.99
C ARG A 9 9.29 12.60 -13.14
N ALA A 10 9.85 13.77 -13.45
CA ALA A 10 11.30 13.96 -13.55
C ALA A 10 12.03 13.76 -12.21
N SER A 11 11.34 13.92 -11.06
CA SER A 11 11.86 13.51 -9.75
C SER A 11 11.77 12.00 -9.48
N GLY A 12 11.40 11.19 -10.47
CA GLY A 12 11.33 9.73 -10.38
C GLY A 12 9.99 9.17 -9.90
N VAL A 13 8.95 10.01 -9.77
CA VAL A 13 7.63 9.54 -9.30
C VAL A 13 6.63 9.45 -10.44
N ASP A 14 6.28 8.23 -10.82
CA ASP A 14 5.24 7.95 -11.83
C ASP A 14 3.97 7.37 -11.20
N ARG A 15 2.97 8.23 -11.00
CA ARG A 15 1.67 7.84 -10.46
C ARG A 15 0.88 6.90 -11.38
N ALA A 16 1.05 7.02 -12.70
CA ALA A 16 0.34 6.18 -13.66
C ALA A 16 0.92 4.76 -13.68
N ALA A 17 2.25 4.64 -13.61
CA ALA A 17 2.91 3.34 -13.47
C ALA A 17 2.51 2.64 -12.16
N VAL A 18 2.43 3.37 -11.05
CA VAL A 18 1.96 2.81 -9.77
C VAL A 18 0.52 2.32 -9.87
N ALA A 19 -0.40 3.11 -10.45
CA ALA A 19 -1.79 2.70 -10.63
C ALA A 19 -1.91 1.41 -11.47
N ALA A 20 -1.22 1.35 -12.61
CA ALA A 20 -1.23 0.17 -13.47
C ALA A 20 -0.66 -1.09 -12.78
N ALA A 21 0.39 -0.92 -11.98
CA ALA A 21 0.96 -2.02 -11.20
C ALA A 21 -0.01 -2.52 -10.12
N LEU A 22 -0.68 -1.61 -9.40
CA LEU A 22 -1.67 -1.97 -8.39
C LEU A 22 -2.88 -2.68 -9.02
N ASP A 23 -3.39 -2.18 -10.15
CA ASP A 23 -4.50 -2.80 -10.86
C ASP A 23 -4.17 -4.25 -11.28
N ALA A 24 -2.95 -4.51 -11.73
CA ALA A 24 -2.51 -5.83 -12.16
C ALA A 24 -2.44 -6.87 -11.02
N VAL A 25 -2.34 -6.44 -9.77
CA VAL A 25 -2.24 -7.33 -8.59
C VAL A 25 -3.40 -7.19 -7.61
N HIS A 26 -4.36 -6.30 -7.89
CA HIS A 26 -5.42 -5.92 -6.96
C HIS A 26 -6.17 -7.15 -6.44
N GLU A 27 -6.68 -8.02 -7.31
CA GLU A 27 -7.42 -9.23 -6.92
C GLU A 27 -6.58 -10.20 -6.09
N ARG A 28 -5.27 -10.31 -6.37
CA ARG A 28 -4.38 -11.17 -5.59
C ARG A 28 -4.20 -10.63 -4.16
N ILE A 29 -4.10 -9.31 -4.00
CA ILE A 29 -4.04 -8.66 -2.69
C ILE A 29 -5.37 -8.81 -1.95
N ARG A 30 -6.50 -8.52 -2.61
CA ARG A 30 -7.83 -8.68 -1.99
C ARG A 30 -8.09 -10.11 -1.55
N GLY A 31 -7.61 -11.09 -2.31
CA GLY A 31 -7.73 -12.51 -1.98
C GLY A 31 -7.10 -12.90 -0.63
N THR A 32 -6.20 -12.07 -0.07
CA THR A 32 -5.60 -12.32 1.25
C THR A 32 -6.35 -11.61 2.39
N PHE A 33 -7.40 -10.83 2.11
CA PHE A 33 -8.08 -10.06 3.14
C PHE A 33 -8.88 -10.98 4.07
N THR A 34 -8.80 -10.69 5.36
CA THR A 34 -9.68 -11.27 6.38
C THR A 34 -10.64 -10.21 6.90
N THR A 35 -11.62 -10.61 7.71
CA THR A 35 -12.59 -9.69 8.33
C THR A 35 -11.97 -8.63 9.25
N GLN A 36 -10.67 -8.78 9.60
CA GLN A 36 -9.95 -7.85 10.46
C GLN A 36 -9.18 -6.78 9.68
N VAL A 37 -8.99 -6.94 8.37
CA VAL A 37 -8.39 -5.88 7.55
C VAL A 37 -9.36 -4.70 7.49
N LEU A 38 -8.84 -3.50 7.77
CA LEU A 38 -9.63 -2.27 7.76
C LEU A 38 -9.22 -1.40 6.57
N GLY A 39 -10.16 -1.17 5.65
CA GLY A 39 -9.94 -0.35 4.45
C GLY A 39 -9.51 -1.18 3.24
N ASP A 40 -8.89 -0.50 2.27
CA ASP A 40 -8.57 -1.04 0.96
C ASP A 40 -7.14 -0.66 0.49
N VAL A 41 -6.69 -1.19 -0.65
CA VAL A 41 -5.43 -0.82 -1.28
C VAL A 41 -5.47 0.64 -1.76
N GLY A 42 -4.38 1.39 -1.57
CA GLY A 42 -4.26 2.79 -2.02
C GLY A 42 -4.43 3.85 -0.92
N HIS A 43 -4.65 3.44 0.33
CA HIS A 43 -4.60 4.34 1.50
C HIS A 43 -3.15 4.60 1.95
N PHE A 44 -2.97 5.59 2.82
CA PHE A 44 -1.65 5.96 3.38
C PHE A 44 -0.98 4.80 4.15
N ALA A 45 -1.77 3.96 4.82
CA ALA A 45 -1.28 2.81 5.59
C ALA A 45 -2.27 1.64 5.54
N GLY A 46 -1.74 0.42 5.70
CA GLY A 46 -2.55 -0.76 5.97
C GLY A 46 -2.97 -0.81 7.43
N LEU A 47 -4.24 -1.11 7.69
CA LEU A 47 -4.80 -1.17 9.04
C LEU A 47 -5.38 -2.56 9.31
N PHE A 48 -5.18 -3.05 10.53
CA PHE A 48 -5.67 -4.37 10.95
C PHE A 48 -6.23 -4.29 12.37
N ARG A 49 -7.43 -4.83 12.57
CA ARG A 49 -8.09 -4.90 13.87
C ARG A 49 -7.56 -6.10 14.67
N LEU A 50 -6.90 -5.82 15.79
CA LEU A 50 -6.53 -6.84 16.77
C LEU A 50 -7.59 -6.90 17.87
N GLY A 51 -8.03 -8.09 18.27
CA GLY A 51 -9.04 -8.27 19.32
C GLY A 51 -9.05 -9.69 19.90
N GLY A 52 -9.70 -9.86 21.05
CA GLY A 52 -9.84 -11.17 21.72
C GLY A 52 -8.67 -11.56 22.63
N PHE A 53 -7.76 -10.63 22.94
CA PHE A 53 -6.61 -10.86 23.80
C PHE A 53 -6.69 -10.03 25.08
N ARG A 54 -6.15 -10.57 26.18
CA ARG A 54 -6.06 -9.87 27.48
C ARG A 54 -4.77 -9.08 27.63
N ASP A 55 -3.64 -9.66 27.24
CA ASP A 55 -2.31 -9.05 27.33
C ASP A 55 -1.45 -9.53 26.15
N PRO A 56 -1.65 -8.97 24.93
CA PRO A 56 -0.98 -9.46 23.73
C PRO A 56 0.45 -8.92 23.59
N VAL A 57 1.35 -9.75 23.06
CA VAL A 57 2.70 -9.35 22.61
C VAL A 57 2.74 -9.39 21.09
N LEU A 58 3.21 -8.31 20.47
CA LEU A 58 3.43 -8.22 19.03
C LEU A 58 4.85 -8.65 18.68
N VAL A 59 4.98 -9.57 17.72
CA VAL A 59 6.27 -10.05 17.20
C VAL A 59 6.34 -9.69 15.71
N SER A 60 7.49 -9.16 15.28
CA SER A 60 7.77 -8.86 13.87
C SER A 60 9.20 -9.26 13.51
N SER A 61 9.41 -9.59 12.24
CA SER A 61 10.73 -9.73 11.60
C SER A 61 10.73 -8.94 10.30
N ILE A 62 11.91 -8.48 9.90
CA ILE A 62 12.17 -8.03 8.53
C ILE A 62 12.59 -9.21 7.65
#